data_AF-A0A3D8R6U1-F1
#
_entry.id   AF-A0A3D8R6U1-F1
#
_cell.length_a   1.000
_cell.length_b   1.000
_cell.length_c   1.000
_cell.angle_alpha   90.00
_cell.angle_beta   90.00
_cell.angle_gamma   90.00
#
_symmetry.space_group_name_H-M   'P 1'
#
loop_
_entity.id
_entity.type
_entity.pdbx_description
1 polymer ?
#
loop_
_entity_poly.entity_id
_entity_poly.type
_entity_poly.pdbx_seq_one_letter_code
_entity_poly.pdbx_strand_id
1 'polypeptide(L)'
;MRSTLIASLLFNCFESFHGYHECAIQQVKEGLREIGECFEADGEGVAELLKKLDEQAVLYANTRNAEIHELYRKCGQESIDKMPRQFSTLAEARILLEIIIRRSVHWLASTIHLHDFSETCEPWSLFDVNPPAKEKKKTLYEYERWRQAYEPLLESEKKTKGGESFVLAMTLRLHWLAGYLTVASNASDISLDSGRFAAELEEIVSVSGLLLVEAMKTGKPYNFAFDMQVIVPLTTVGWIYRHRALRRKVITLLQQSPRKEGVWDGVVIAKVLAWLVELEEDGLADEEYIPINSTARMIRMTFNAKAKVAEVSCLKPVRGAGSEKLIQMEAKIPW
;
A
#
# COMPACT_ATOMS: atom_id res chain seq x y z
N MET A 1 -2.96 4.94 29.85
CA MET A 1 -2.38 4.20 28.70
C MET A 1 -3.47 3.42 27.94
N ARG A 2 -3.99 2.28 28.43
CA ARG A 2 -4.98 1.46 27.68
C ARG A 2 -6.23 2.23 27.22
N SER A 3 -6.84 3.06 28.07
CA SER A 3 -8.01 3.87 27.69
C SER A 3 -7.70 4.92 26.63
N THR A 4 -6.49 5.51 26.66
CA THR A 4 -6.02 6.46 25.67
C THR A 4 -5.88 5.80 24.30
N LEU A 5 -5.28 4.61 24.25
CA LEU A 5 -5.13 3.86 23.00
C LEU A 5 -6.48 3.44 22.41
N ILE A 6 -7.40 2.99 23.26
CA ILE A 6 -8.77 2.66 22.84
C ILE A 6 -9.46 3.91 22.30
N ALA A 7 -9.32 5.06 22.97
CA ALA A 7 -9.90 6.32 22.49
C ALA A 7 -9.31 6.73 21.13
N SER A 8 -7.99 6.71 20.96
CA SER A 8 -7.34 6.99 19.67
C SER A 8 -7.84 6.08 18.56
N LEU A 9 -8.00 4.78 18.83
CA LEU A 9 -8.55 3.83 17.87
C LEU A 9 -10.02 4.15 17.53
N LEU A 10 -10.87 4.39 18.54
CA LEU A 10 -12.29 4.71 18.32
C LEU A 10 -12.49 6.01 17.54
N PHE A 11 -11.72 7.05 17.87
CA PHE A 11 -11.75 8.30 17.11
C PHE A 11 -11.23 8.08 15.69
N ASN A 12 -10.15 7.32 15.49
CA ASN A 12 -9.70 6.97 14.14
C ASN A 12 -10.81 6.28 13.32
N CYS A 13 -11.55 5.35 13.91
CA CYS A 13 -12.67 4.67 13.25
C CYS A 13 -13.77 5.66 12.88
N PHE A 14 -14.15 6.52 13.84
CA PHE A 14 -15.20 7.52 13.66
C PHE A 14 -14.82 8.51 12.56
N GLU A 15 -13.62 9.07 12.61
CA GLU A 15 -13.13 10.02 11.61
C GLU A 15 -13.00 9.37 10.22
N SER A 16 -12.45 8.15 10.14
CA SER A 16 -12.33 7.40 8.87
C SER A 16 -13.70 7.09 8.27
N PHE A 17 -14.68 6.73 9.10
CA PHE A 17 -16.04 6.45 8.65
C PHE A 17 -16.70 7.68 8.02
N HIS A 18 -16.45 8.88 8.59
CA HIS A 18 -16.98 10.14 8.08
C HIS A 18 -16.13 10.76 6.95
N GLY A 19 -14.99 10.16 6.61
CA GLY A 19 -14.09 10.65 5.56
C GLY A 19 -13.14 11.78 6.02
N TYR A 20 -13.01 12.01 7.32
CA TYR A 20 -12.05 12.96 7.91
C TYR A 20 -10.66 12.30 8.04
N HIS A 21 -10.06 11.97 6.90
CA HIS A 21 -8.82 11.18 6.84
C HIS A 21 -7.63 11.83 7.56
N GLU A 22 -7.48 13.15 7.49
CA GLU A 22 -6.42 13.87 8.21
C GLU A 22 -6.55 13.74 9.74
N CYS A 23 -7.78 13.90 10.26
CA CYS A 23 -8.08 13.72 11.68
C CYS A 23 -7.84 12.26 12.09
N ALA A 24 -8.27 11.30 11.26
CA ALA A 24 -8.04 9.88 11.50
C ALA A 24 -6.54 9.55 11.61
N ILE A 25 -5.72 10.09 10.70
CA ILE A 25 -4.26 9.92 10.71
C ILE A 25 -3.65 10.55 11.97
N GLN A 26 -4.13 11.72 12.40
CA GLN A 26 -3.65 12.35 13.62
C GLN A 26 -3.91 11.47 14.85
N GLN A 27 -5.07 10.83 14.94
CA GLN A 27 -5.38 9.92 16.06
C GLN A 27 -4.41 8.73 16.13
N VAL A 28 -3.97 8.21 14.97
CA VAL A 28 -2.96 7.14 14.92
C VAL A 28 -1.62 7.64 15.44
N LYS A 29 -1.19 8.85 15.02
CA LYS A 29 0.07 9.45 15.49
C LYS A 29 0.08 9.64 17.01
N GLU A 30 -0.99 10.19 17.56
CA GLU A 30 -1.13 10.40 19.01
C GLU A 30 -1.12 9.06 19.75
N GLY A 31 -1.84 8.06 19.25
CA GLY A 31 -1.85 6.71 19.82
C GLY A 31 -0.47 6.04 19.83
N LEU A 32 0.30 6.18 18.76
CA LEU A 32 1.67 5.64 18.66
C LEU A 32 2.65 6.36 19.59
N ARG A 33 2.52 7.68 19.76
CA ARG A 33 3.36 8.45 20.69
C ARG A 33 3.23 7.92 22.13
N GLU A 34 2.02 7.53 22.53
CA GLU A 34 1.74 6.98 23.87
C GLU A 34 2.26 5.55 24.07
N ILE A 35 2.43 4.77 22.99
CA ILE A 35 2.99 3.40 23.04
C ILE A 35 4.52 3.43 23.22
N GLY A 36 5.16 4.51 22.83
CA GLY A 36 6.62 4.63 22.82
C GLY A 36 7.24 4.10 21.52
N GLU A 37 8.39 4.68 21.17
CA GLU A 37 9.04 4.44 19.89
C GLU A 37 9.72 3.05 19.87
N CYS A 38 9.36 2.22 18.88
CA CYS A 38 9.89 0.85 18.67
C CYS A 38 9.50 -0.28 19.65
N PHE A 39 8.47 -0.14 20.49
CA PHE A 39 8.19 -1.18 21.49
C PHE A 39 7.93 -2.58 20.86
N GLU A 40 8.85 -3.51 21.14
CA GLU A 40 8.80 -4.94 20.79
C GLU A 40 7.86 -5.74 21.71
N ALA A 41 7.20 -5.10 22.69
CA ALA A 41 6.31 -5.86 23.57
C ALA A 41 5.19 -6.51 22.78
N ASP A 42 4.93 -7.76 23.17
CA ASP A 42 3.73 -8.58 22.99
C ASP A 42 2.44 -7.83 23.36
N GLY A 43 2.16 -6.74 22.66
CA GLY A 43 0.97 -5.93 22.82
C GLY A 43 -0.16 -6.54 22.01
N GLU A 44 -0.68 -7.69 22.44
CA GLU A 44 -1.95 -8.20 21.92
C GLU A 44 -3.03 -7.10 22.04
N GLY A 45 -3.81 -6.93 20.96
CA GLY A 45 -4.97 -6.03 20.94
C GLY A 45 -4.70 -4.66 20.29
N VAL A 46 -4.88 -3.57 21.05
CA VAL A 46 -5.02 -2.21 20.49
C VAL A 46 -3.71 -1.67 19.89
N ALA A 47 -2.55 -2.07 20.43
CA ALA A 47 -1.26 -1.62 19.92
C ALA A 47 -0.94 -2.20 18.54
N GLU A 48 -1.29 -3.47 18.30
CA GLU A 48 -1.17 -4.12 16.98
C GLU A 48 -2.04 -3.41 15.94
N LEU A 49 -3.29 -3.07 16.29
CA LEU A 49 -4.19 -2.33 15.41
C LEU A 49 -3.66 -0.93 15.06
N LEU A 50 -3.05 -0.23 16.02
CA LEU A 50 -2.44 1.07 15.76
C LEU A 50 -1.23 0.96 14.83
N LYS A 51 -0.41 -0.09 14.94
CA LYS A 51 0.69 -0.37 14.00
C LYS A 51 0.18 -0.62 12.57
N LYS A 52 -0.94 -1.31 12.42
CA LYS A 52 -1.56 -1.55 11.09
C LYS A 52 -2.15 -0.29 10.47
N LEU A 53 -2.78 0.54 11.29
CA LEU A 53 -3.27 1.86 10.88
C LEU A 53 -2.12 2.82 10.54
N ASP A 54 -0.95 2.63 11.17
CA ASP A 54 0.26 3.39 10.88
C ASP A 54 0.71 3.19 9.42
N GLU A 55 0.86 1.93 9.02
CA GLU A 55 1.27 1.55 7.68
C GLU A 55 0.33 2.16 6.62
N GLN A 56 -0.98 2.13 6.88
CA GLN A 56 -1.99 2.76 6.03
C GLN A 56 -1.82 4.27 5.94
N ALA A 57 -1.64 4.93 7.08
CA ALA A 57 -1.47 6.38 7.12
C ALA A 57 -0.24 6.83 6.34
N VAL A 58 0.88 6.10 6.47
CA VAL A 58 2.12 6.41 5.76
C VAL A 58 1.99 6.19 4.25
N LEU A 59 1.27 5.15 3.81
CA LEU A 59 1.00 4.90 2.39
C LEU A 59 0.01 5.88 1.76
N TYR A 60 -0.91 6.42 2.56
CA TYR A 60 -2.02 7.25 2.08
C TYR A 60 -1.71 8.76 2.07
N ALA A 61 -1.22 9.30 3.18
CA ALA A 61 -0.88 10.72 3.31
C ALA A 61 0.21 10.93 4.38
N ASN A 62 1.47 10.76 3.95
CA ASN A 62 2.59 10.94 4.86
C ASN A 62 2.80 12.41 5.22
N THR A 63 2.76 12.69 6.53
CA THR A 63 2.85 14.04 7.13
C THR A 63 3.78 14.03 8.35
N ARG A 64 4.76 13.10 8.37
CA ARG A 64 5.75 12.97 9.45
C ARG A 64 7.14 13.37 8.96
N ASN A 65 7.97 13.80 9.89
CA ASN A 65 9.36 14.15 9.62
C ASN A 65 10.22 12.90 9.32
N ALA A 66 11.37 13.14 8.69
CA ALA A 66 12.29 12.07 8.32
C ALA A 66 12.86 11.32 9.53
N GLU A 67 13.03 11.98 10.69
CA GLU A 67 13.60 11.33 11.88
C GLU A 67 12.71 10.19 12.41
N ILE A 68 11.38 10.39 12.44
CA ILE A 68 10.44 9.34 12.88
C ILE A 68 10.51 8.13 11.93
N HIS A 69 10.62 8.37 10.63
CA HIS A 69 10.76 7.28 9.66
C HIS A 69 12.08 6.52 9.80
N GLU A 70 13.19 7.23 10.05
CA GLU A 70 14.51 6.63 10.28
C GLU A 70 14.56 5.81 11.59
N LEU A 71 13.76 6.19 12.58
CA LEU A 71 13.56 5.40 13.79
C LEU A 71 12.72 4.15 13.51
N TYR A 72 11.55 4.32 12.89
CA TYR A 72 10.59 3.22 12.71
C TYR A 72 11.06 2.15 11.74
N ARG A 73 11.88 2.50 10.75
CA ARG A 73 12.53 1.50 9.86
C ARG A 73 13.50 0.56 10.60
N LYS A 74 13.96 0.92 11.80
CA LYS A 74 14.90 0.11 12.61
C LYS A 74 14.20 -0.80 13.61
N CYS A 75 12.96 -0.49 13.99
CA CYS A 75 12.21 -1.30 14.96
C CYS A 75 12.03 -2.75 14.47
N GLY A 76 12.10 -3.72 15.39
CA GLY A 76 11.89 -5.15 15.09
C GLY A 76 13.03 -5.84 14.34
N GLN A 77 14.20 -5.20 14.18
CA GLN A 77 15.35 -5.81 13.50
C GLN A 77 15.78 -7.12 14.17
N GLU A 78 15.74 -7.20 15.50
CA GLU A 78 16.13 -8.41 16.23
C GLU A 78 15.21 -9.60 15.88
N SER A 79 13.89 -9.36 15.76
CA SER A 79 12.94 -10.37 15.33
C SER A 79 13.21 -10.83 13.88
N ILE A 80 13.56 -9.91 12.99
CA ILE A 80 13.93 -10.23 11.60
C ILE A 80 15.24 -11.01 11.53
N ASP A 81 16.23 -10.67 12.34
CA ASP A 81 17.52 -11.36 12.39
C ASP A 81 17.31 -12.81 12.83
N LYS A 82 16.46 -13.03 13.84
CA LYS A 82 16.07 -14.34 14.39
C LYS A 82 15.02 -15.11 13.55
N MET A 83 14.59 -14.59 12.40
CA MET A 83 13.59 -15.26 11.56
C MET A 83 13.95 -16.73 11.28
N PRO A 84 13.05 -17.68 11.52
CA PRO A 84 13.34 -19.10 11.33
C PRO A 84 13.52 -19.43 9.84
N ARG A 85 14.11 -20.60 9.55
CA ARG A 85 14.21 -21.10 8.17
C ARG A 85 12.87 -21.57 7.62
N GLN A 86 11.93 -21.93 8.48
CA GLN A 86 10.57 -22.34 8.17
C GLN A 86 9.66 -21.89 9.30
N PHE A 87 8.48 -21.37 8.96
CA PHE A 87 7.49 -20.99 9.97
C PHE A 87 6.71 -22.20 10.47
N SER A 88 6.44 -22.21 11.77
CA SER A 88 5.62 -23.27 12.38
C SER A 88 4.13 -22.98 12.26
N THR A 89 3.75 -21.69 12.20
CA THR A 89 2.34 -21.26 12.15
C THR A 89 2.15 -20.05 11.22
N LEU A 90 0.93 -19.87 10.70
CA LEU A 90 0.57 -18.67 9.94
C LEU A 90 0.64 -17.39 10.80
N ALA A 91 0.43 -17.50 12.12
CA ALA A 91 0.52 -16.38 13.04
C ALA A 91 1.95 -15.84 13.15
N GLU A 92 2.93 -16.75 13.29
CA GLU A 92 4.36 -16.40 13.28
C GLU A 92 4.78 -15.75 11.96
N ALA A 93 4.35 -16.33 10.84
CA ALA A 93 4.61 -15.78 9.51
C ALA A 93 4.03 -14.36 9.37
N ARG A 94 2.78 -14.15 9.82
CA ARG A 94 2.12 -12.84 9.81
C ARG A 94 2.90 -11.78 10.57
N ILE A 95 3.27 -12.06 11.82
CA ILE A 95 3.97 -11.09 12.69
C ILE A 95 5.27 -10.61 12.02
N LEU A 96 6.07 -11.52 11.49
CA LEU A 96 7.32 -11.13 10.83
C LEU A 96 7.08 -10.40 9.50
N LEU A 97 6.04 -10.76 8.74
CA LEU A 97 5.71 -10.04 7.50
C LEU A 97 5.31 -8.59 7.78
N GLU A 98 4.47 -8.37 8.79
CA GLU A 98 4.06 -7.03 9.23
C GLU A 98 5.26 -6.18 9.65
N ILE A 99 6.24 -6.76 10.36
CA ILE A 99 7.49 -6.07 10.70
C ILE A 99 8.25 -5.67 9.43
N ILE A 100 8.41 -6.57 8.45
CA ILE A 100 9.10 -6.28 7.18
C ILE A 100 8.39 -5.17 6.41
N ILE A 101 7.07 -5.27 6.26
CA ILE A 101 6.25 -4.29 5.53
C ILE A 101 6.40 -2.92 6.17
N ARG A 102 6.13 -2.81 7.47
CA ARG A 102 6.26 -1.55 8.21
C ARG A 102 7.63 -0.91 8.03
N ARG A 103 8.69 -1.69 8.25
CA ARG A 103 10.07 -1.19 8.08
C ARG A 103 10.34 -0.71 6.66
N SER A 104 9.84 -1.44 5.66
CA SER A 104 10.00 -1.07 4.25
C SER A 104 9.24 0.21 3.87
N VAL A 105 8.03 0.40 4.40
CA VAL A 105 7.21 1.60 4.20
C VAL A 105 7.87 2.81 4.86
N HIS A 106 8.36 2.70 6.09
CA HIS A 106 9.10 3.79 6.75
C HIS A 106 10.42 4.09 6.06
N TRP A 107 11.12 3.07 5.54
CA TRP A 107 12.33 3.30 4.76
C TRP A 107 12.03 4.08 3.47
N LEU A 108 11.02 3.68 2.68
CA LEU A 108 10.61 4.42 1.49
C LEU A 108 10.24 5.87 1.85
N ALA A 109 9.49 6.06 2.93
CA ALA A 109 9.13 7.39 3.42
C ALA A 109 10.34 8.22 3.85
N SER A 110 11.33 7.58 4.48
CA SER A 110 12.58 8.25 4.87
C SER A 110 13.36 8.73 3.65
N THR A 111 13.20 8.13 2.47
CA THR A 111 13.95 8.51 1.27
C THR A 111 13.27 9.59 0.43
N ILE A 112 12.05 10.02 0.79
CA ILE A 112 11.30 11.05 0.06
C ILE A 112 12.10 12.36 -0.07
N HIS A 113 12.79 12.78 0.99
CA HIS A 113 13.55 14.04 1.02
C HIS A 113 14.79 14.06 0.09
N LEU A 114 15.21 12.91 -0.45
CA LEU A 114 16.36 12.81 -1.36
C LEU A 114 16.01 13.17 -2.81
N HIS A 115 14.73 13.45 -3.07
CA HIS A 115 14.27 13.94 -4.36
C HIS A 115 14.27 15.48 -4.36
N ASP A 116 14.86 16.07 -5.40
CA ASP A 116 14.84 17.52 -5.62
C ASP A 116 13.43 17.95 -6.03
N PHE A 117 12.60 18.26 -5.04
CA PHE A 117 11.28 18.86 -5.20
C PHE A 117 11.37 20.38 -5.03
N SER A 118 12.31 21.01 -5.73
CA SER A 118 12.41 22.47 -5.71
C SER A 118 11.06 23.09 -6.09
N GLU A 119 10.49 23.77 -5.08
CA GLU A 119 9.29 24.59 -5.08
C GLU A 119 7.92 23.88 -4.93
N THR A 120 7.54 23.74 -3.65
CA THR A 120 6.17 23.79 -3.06
C THR A 120 5.40 22.48 -2.75
N CYS A 121 5.25 22.26 -1.43
CA CYS A 121 4.08 21.75 -0.69
C CYS A 121 3.81 20.23 -0.61
N GLU A 122 3.59 19.71 0.61
CA GLU A 122 3.11 18.36 1.00
C GLU A 122 1.68 18.03 0.48
N PRO A 123 1.16 16.76 0.52
CA PRO A 123 1.72 15.48 0.95
C PRO A 123 1.92 14.45 -0.20
N TRP A 124 2.90 13.56 -0.02
CA TRP A 124 3.50 12.72 -1.06
C TRP A 124 2.90 11.30 -1.15
N SER A 125 2.79 10.75 -2.36
CA SER A 125 2.54 9.32 -2.56
C SER A 125 3.86 8.55 -2.48
N LEU A 126 3.93 7.50 -1.65
CA LEU A 126 5.12 6.64 -1.53
C LEU A 126 5.51 5.91 -2.82
N PHE A 127 4.63 5.91 -3.82
CA PHE A 127 4.81 5.21 -5.07
C PHE A 127 5.76 5.91 -6.07
N ASP A 128 6.18 7.15 -5.78
CA ASP A 128 7.04 7.96 -6.64
C ASP A 128 8.51 8.06 -6.15
N VAL A 129 8.92 7.24 -5.17
CA VAL A 129 10.24 7.34 -4.51
C VAL A 129 11.31 6.45 -5.17
N ASN A 130 12.54 6.95 -5.28
CA ASN A 130 13.72 6.26 -5.80
C ASN A 130 14.80 6.11 -4.71
N PRO A 131 14.79 4.99 -3.97
CA PRO A 131 15.62 4.86 -2.79
C PRO A 131 17.06 4.38 -3.09
N PRO A 132 18.03 4.57 -2.16
CA PRO A 132 19.41 4.12 -2.34
C PRO A 132 19.55 2.61 -2.57
N ALA A 133 20.33 2.23 -3.60
CA ALA A 133 20.45 0.84 -4.09
C ALA A 133 20.86 -0.20 -3.03
N LYS A 134 21.70 0.17 -2.06
CA LYS A 134 22.19 -0.74 -1.01
C LYS A 134 21.08 -1.15 -0.03
N GLU A 135 20.29 -0.18 0.41
CA GLU A 135 19.22 -0.42 1.39
C GLU A 135 18.07 -1.17 0.74
N LYS A 136 17.77 -0.87 -0.53
CA LYS A 136 16.82 -1.63 -1.34
C LYS A 136 17.18 -3.12 -1.39
N LYS A 137 18.44 -3.46 -1.65
CA LYS A 137 18.90 -4.85 -1.69
C LYS A 137 18.71 -5.55 -0.35
N LYS A 138 18.96 -4.87 0.78
CA LYS A 138 18.75 -5.43 2.12
C LYS A 138 17.27 -5.72 2.36
N THR A 139 16.39 -4.77 2.08
CA THR A 139 14.94 -4.94 2.27
C THR A 139 14.40 -6.07 1.42
N LEU A 140 14.75 -6.15 0.12
CA LEU A 140 14.33 -7.24 -0.76
C LEU A 140 14.84 -8.61 -0.29
N TYR A 141 16.03 -8.66 0.31
CA TYR A 141 16.55 -9.89 0.91
C TYR A 141 15.73 -10.35 2.12
N GLU A 142 15.29 -9.43 2.98
CA GLU A 142 14.41 -9.75 4.12
C GLU A 142 13.06 -10.33 3.65
N TYR A 143 12.44 -9.74 2.62
CA TYR A 143 11.23 -10.29 1.99
C TYR A 143 11.46 -11.69 1.41
N GLU A 144 12.59 -11.91 0.73
CA GLU A 144 12.87 -13.20 0.09
C GLU A 144 13.14 -14.30 1.11
N ARG A 145 13.85 -13.97 2.21
CA ARG A 145 14.03 -14.90 3.35
C ARG A 145 12.68 -15.28 3.94
N TRP A 146 11.78 -14.31 4.12
CA TRP A 146 10.43 -14.58 4.61
C TRP A 146 9.64 -15.49 3.66
N ARG A 147 9.69 -15.23 2.34
CA ARG A 147 9.01 -16.06 1.33
C ARG A 147 9.45 -17.52 1.42
N GLN A 148 10.75 -17.74 1.51
CA GLN A 148 11.33 -19.09 1.60
C GLN A 148 10.88 -19.83 2.87
N ALA A 149 10.80 -19.13 4.02
CA ALA A 149 10.31 -19.71 5.25
C ALA A 149 8.80 -19.98 5.26
N TYR A 150 8.04 -19.20 4.47
CA TYR A 150 6.58 -19.28 4.36
C TYR A 150 6.08 -20.33 3.36
N GLU A 151 6.86 -20.61 2.31
CA GLU A 151 6.50 -21.53 1.22
C GLU A 151 5.89 -22.87 1.68
N PRO A 152 6.44 -23.58 2.70
CA PRO A 152 5.86 -24.85 3.15
C PRO A 152 4.43 -24.71 3.70
N LEU A 153 4.14 -23.62 4.43
CA LEU A 153 2.81 -23.36 4.95
C LEU A 153 1.83 -23.04 3.82
N LEU A 154 2.26 -22.21 2.86
CA LEU A 154 1.46 -21.86 1.70
C LEU A 154 1.04 -23.10 0.89
N GLU A 155 1.99 -23.99 0.61
CA GLU A 155 1.75 -25.22 -0.14
C GLU A 155 0.89 -26.23 0.63
N SER A 156 0.97 -26.24 1.96
CA SER A 156 0.06 -27.02 2.80
C SER A 156 -1.38 -26.51 2.69
N GLU A 157 -1.60 -25.21 2.84
CA GLU A 157 -2.95 -24.61 2.78
C GLU A 157 -3.58 -24.72 1.39
N LYS A 158 -2.79 -24.59 0.32
CA LYS A 158 -3.27 -24.79 -1.07
C LYS A 158 -3.78 -26.21 -1.34
N LYS A 159 -3.29 -27.23 -0.60
CA LYS A 159 -3.76 -28.62 -0.73
C LYS A 159 -5.10 -28.84 -0.04
N THR A 160 -5.27 -28.28 1.16
CA THR A 160 -6.50 -28.42 1.95
C THR A 160 -7.68 -27.66 1.32
N LYS A 161 -7.40 -26.52 0.67
CA LYS A 161 -8.35 -25.63 -0.04
C LYS A 161 -9.52 -25.15 0.82
N GLY A 162 -9.55 -23.85 1.10
CA GLY A 162 -10.67 -23.17 1.77
C GLY A 162 -10.56 -23.12 3.30
N GLY A 163 -11.47 -22.38 3.93
CA GLY A 163 -11.44 -22.11 5.37
C GLY A 163 -10.65 -20.85 5.74
N GLU A 164 -10.71 -20.47 7.02
CA GLU A 164 -10.07 -19.25 7.52
C GLU A 164 -8.54 -19.29 7.42
N SER A 165 -7.93 -20.46 7.61
CA SER A 165 -6.47 -20.64 7.45
C SER A 165 -6.02 -20.41 6.01
N PHE A 166 -6.79 -20.89 5.04
CA PHE A 166 -6.52 -20.66 3.62
C PHE A 166 -6.65 -19.17 3.26
N VAL A 167 -7.69 -18.49 3.75
CA VAL A 167 -7.87 -17.04 3.56
C VAL A 167 -6.69 -16.27 4.14
N LEU A 168 -6.27 -16.60 5.36
CA LEU A 168 -5.10 -15.99 5.99
C LEU A 168 -3.84 -16.24 5.16
N ALA A 169 -3.61 -17.47 4.68
CA ALA A 169 -2.46 -17.79 3.85
C ALA A 169 -2.43 -16.99 2.54
N MET A 170 -3.56 -16.92 1.83
CA MET A 170 -3.67 -16.13 0.62
C MET A 170 -3.47 -14.63 0.88
N THR A 171 -3.97 -14.13 2.01
CA THR A 171 -3.75 -12.73 2.44
C THR A 171 -2.28 -12.44 2.68
N LEU A 172 -1.55 -13.33 3.36
CA LEU A 172 -0.11 -13.18 3.59
C LEU A 172 0.68 -13.22 2.27
N ARG A 173 0.32 -14.10 1.34
CA ARG A 173 0.92 -14.13 0.00
C ARG A 173 0.69 -12.81 -0.74
N LEU A 174 -0.53 -12.29 -0.68
CA LEU A 174 -0.91 -11.03 -1.32
C LEU A 174 -0.14 -9.84 -0.75
N HIS A 175 -0.02 -9.75 0.58
CA HIS A 175 0.75 -8.71 1.26
C HIS A 175 2.24 -8.78 0.94
N TRP A 176 2.80 -10.00 0.89
CA TRP A 176 4.18 -10.19 0.47
C TRP A 176 4.41 -9.70 -0.97
N LEU A 177 3.53 -10.07 -1.91
CA LEU A 177 3.61 -9.64 -3.30
C LEU A 177 3.59 -8.10 -3.41
N ALA A 178 2.61 -7.47 -2.78
CA ALA A 178 2.44 -6.02 -2.81
C ALA A 178 3.64 -5.29 -2.20
N GLY A 179 4.10 -5.71 -1.02
CA GLY A 179 5.23 -5.11 -0.32
C GLY A 179 6.55 -5.28 -1.08
N TYR A 180 6.82 -6.50 -1.58
CA TYR A 180 8.01 -6.79 -2.38
C TYR A 180 8.04 -5.94 -3.65
N LEU A 181 6.94 -5.93 -4.40
CA LEU A 181 6.84 -5.19 -5.66
C LEU A 181 6.92 -3.68 -5.44
N THR A 182 6.35 -3.15 -4.36
CA THR A 182 6.50 -1.73 -4.01
C THR A 182 7.97 -1.37 -3.77
N VAL A 183 8.72 -2.18 -3.03
CA VAL A 183 10.17 -1.99 -2.81
C VAL A 183 10.98 -2.24 -4.10
N ALA A 184 10.58 -3.23 -4.90
CA ALA A 184 11.25 -3.61 -6.14
C ALA A 184 11.03 -2.58 -7.24
N SER A 185 9.97 -1.78 -7.17
CA SER A 185 9.75 -0.67 -8.07
C SER A 185 10.92 0.31 -8.02
N ASN A 186 11.41 0.69 -9.20
CA ASN A 186 12.46 1.68 -9.39
C ASN A 186 11.83 2.76 -10.27
N ALA A 187 11.56 3.95 -9.72
CA ALA A 187 11.02 5.05 -10.53
C ALA A 187 11.97 5.49 -11.67
N SER A 188 13.25 5.08 -11.63
CA SER A 188 14.29 5.43 -12.62
C SER A 188 14.74 4.28 -13.52
N ASP A 189 14.13 3.09 -13.43
CA ASP A 189 14.59 1.92 -14.18
C ASP A 189 13.59 1.58 -15.27
N ILE A 190 14.10 1.51 -16.50
CA ILE A 190 13.40 1.10 -17.73
C ILE A 190 12.77 -0.31 -17.58
N SER A 191 13.11 -1.03 -16.49
CA SER A 191 12.64 -2.38 -16.16
C SER A 191 11.19 -2.49 -15.64
N LEU A 192 10.49 -1.40 -15.30
CA LEU A 192 9.05 -1.47 -15.02
C LEU A 192 8.23 -1.77 -16.29
N ASP A 193 8.75 -1.37 -17.45
CA ASP A 193 8.13 -1.56 -18.77
C ASP A 193 8.55 -2.89 -19.43
N SER A 194 9.34 -3.73 -18.75
CA SER A 194 9.94 -4.95 -19.34
C SER A 194 9.20 -6.26 -19.04
N GLY A 195 8.01 -6.20 -18.44
CA GLY A 195 7.21 -7.39 -18.12
C GLY A 195 7.80 -8.28 -17.02
N ARG A 196 8.89 -7.86 -16.35
CA ARG A 196 9.64 -8.65 -15.36
C ARG A 196 8.76 -9.28 -14.28
N PHE A 197 7.70 -8.58 -13.86
CA PHE A 197 6.82 -8.98 -12.77
C PHE A 197 5.40 -9.32 -13.25
N ALA A 198 5.19 -9.61 -14.53
CA ALA A 198 3.86 -9.84 -15.09
C ALA A 198 3.10 -10.96 -14.35
N ALA A 199 3.77 -12.07 -14.06
CA ALA A 199 3.18 -13.20 -13.34
C ALA A 199 2.77 -12.82 -11.91
N GLU A 200 3.60 -12.08 -11.18
CA GLU A 200 3.32 -11.60 -9.83
C GLU A 200 2.17 -10.60 -9.81
N LEU A 201 2.09 -9.71 -10.81
CA LEU A 201 0.99 -8.76 -10.95
C LEU A 201 -0.33 -9.46 -11.26
N GLU A 202 -0.31 -10.47 -12.12
CA GLU A 202 -1.48 -11.34 -12.37
C GLU A 202 -1.90 -12.11 -11.12
N GLU A 203 -0.93 -12.61 -10.34
CA GLU A 203 -1.18 -13.29 -9.08
C GLU A 203 -1.88 -12.36 -8.08
N ILE A 204 -1.44 -11.10 -7.94
CA ILE A 204 -2.11 -10.10 -7.09
C ILE A 204 -3.58 -9.94 -7.49
N VAL A 205 -3.88 -9.76 -8.78
CA VAL A 205 -5.26 -9.58 -9.26
C VAL A 205 -6.09 -10.84 -9.00
N SER A 206 -5.53 -12.02 -9.27
CA SER A 206 -6.20 -13.32 -9.09
C SER A 206 -6.51 -13.61 -7.62
N VAL A 207 -5.52 -13.48 -6.74
CA VAL A 207 -5.67 -13.70 -5.30
C VAL A 207 -6.63 -12.68 -4.69
N SER A 208 -6.58 -11.41 -5.12
CA SER A 208 -7.53 -10.40 -4.65
C SER A 208 -8.97 -10.76 -5.02
N GLY A 209 -9.21 -11.19 -6.26
CA GLY A 209 -10.53 -11.67 -6.70
C GLY A 209 -11.01 -12.87 -5.88
N LEU A 210 -10.13 -13.84 -5.59
CA LEU A 210 -10.44 -14.98 -4.74
C LEU A 210 -10.85 -14.55 -3.33
N LEU A 211 -10.09 -13.64 -2.70
CA LEU A 211 -10.37 -13.18 -1.34
C LEU A 211 -11.68 -12.40 -1.27
N LEU A 212 -12.00 -11.61 -2.30
CA LEU A 212 -13.29 -10.92 -2.42
C LEU A 212 -14.46 -11.91 -2.51
N VAL A 213 -14.34 -12.95 -3.32
CA VAL A 213 -15.36 -14.00 -3.43
C VAL A 213 -15.55 -14.73 -2.10
N GLU A 214 -14.47 -15.08 -1.41
CA GLU A 214 -14.55 -15.76 -0.12
C GLU A 214 -15.19 -14.86 0.95
N ALA A 215 -14.84 -13.58 0.97
CA ALA A 215 -15.49 -12.61 1.85
C ALA A 215 -17.01 -12.53 1.61
N MET A 216 -17.46 -12.54 0.35
CA MET A 216 -18.89 -12.52 0.02
C MET A 216 -19.63 -13.77 0.53
N LYS A 217 -19.01 -14.96 0.48
CA LYS A 217 -19.61 -16.21 0.97
C LYS A 217 -19.89 -16.18 2.47
N THR A 218 -19.03 -15.49 3.25
CA THR A 218 -19.21 -15.41 4.70
C THR A 218 -20.40 -14.56 5.12
N GLY A 219 -21.03 -13.81 4.19
CA GLY A 219 -22.22 -12.99 4.46
C GLY A 219 -21.99 -11.85 5.45
N LYS A 220 -20.75 -11.64 5.91
CA LYS A 220 -20.40 -10.57 6.84
C LYS A 220 -20.30 -9.25 6.06
N PRO A 221 -21.07 -8.20 6.43
CA PRO A 221 -20.98 -6.89 5.80
C PRO A 221 -19.68 -6.22 6.24
N TYR A 222 -18.56 -6.57 5.59
CA TYR A 222 -17.26 -5.93 5.80
C TYR A 222 -17.20 -4.62 5.02
N ASN A 223 -18.01 -3.64 5.42
CA ASN A 223 -17.93 -2.27 4.88
C ASN A 223 -16.71 -1.51 5.43
N PHE A 224 -16.07 -2.02 6.49
CA PHE A 224 -14.87 -1.45 7.10
C PHE A 224 -13.96 -2.54 7.67
N ALA A 225 -12.70 -2.58 7.27
CA ALA A 225 -11.66 -3.46 7.80
C ALA A 225 -10.44 -2.65 8.24
N PHE A 226 -9.78 -3.05 9.34
CA PHE A 226 -8.54 -2.44 9.79
C PHE A 226 -7.31 -2.99 9.08
N ASP A 227 -7.41 -4.15 8.43
CA ASP A 227 -6.32 -4.73 7.64
C ASP A 227 -6.39 -4.21 6.19
N MET A 228 -5.23 -3.89 5.60
CA MET A 228 -5.07 -3.57 4.17
C MET A 228 -5.22 -4.83 3.31
N GLN A 229 -6.42 -5.42 3.25
CA GLN A 229 -6.59 -6.75 2.64
C GLN A 229 -6.34 -6.74 1.13
N VAL A 230 -7.08 -5.96 0.35
CA VAL A 230 -7.02 -6.02 -1.12
C VAL A 230 -6.83 -4.67 -1.79
N ILE A 231 -7.21 -3.55 -1.16
CA ILE A 231 -7.16 -2.25 -1.84
C ILE A 231 -5.72 -1.85 -2.11
N VAL A 232 -4.85 -1.86 -1.10
CA VAL A 232 -3.43 -1.50 -1.26
C VAL A 232 -2.70 -2.42 -2.24
N PRO A 233 -2.80 -3.77 -2.15
CA PRO A 233 -2.24 -4.66 -3.16
C PRO A 233 -2.69 -4.36 -4.60
N LEU A 234 -3.98 -4.08 -4.79
CA LEU A 234 -4.51 -3.72 -6.10
C LEU A 234 -3.96 -2.37 -6.59
N THR A 235 -3.72 -1.40 -5.69
CA THR A 235 -3.04 -0.14 -6.07
C THR A 235 -1.61 -0.34 -6.53
N THR A 236 -0.86 -1.32 -5.98
CA THR A 236 0.48 -1.66 -6.50
C THR A 236 0.44 -1.99 -7.99
N VAL A 237 -0.57 -2.76 -8.44
CA VAL A 237 -0.77 -3.09 -9.86
C VAL A 237 -1.28 -1.88 -10.65
N GLY A 238 -2.32 -1.22 -10.11
CA GLY A 238 -3.04 -0.14 -10.77
C GLY A 238 -2.22 1.12 -11.00
N TRP A 239 -1.31 1.41 -10.08
CA TRP A 239 -0.64 2.71 -9.95
C TRP A 239 0.86 2.64 -10.23
N ILE A 240 1.57 1.64 -9.68
CA ILE A 240 3.04 1.57 -9.79
C ILE A 240 3.46 0.98 -11.14
N TYR A 241 2.99 -0.23 -11.44
CA TYR A 241 3.47 -1.03 -12.58
C TYR A 241 2.78 -0.73 -13.90
N ARG A 242 1.64 -0.02 -13.88
CA ARG A 242 1.00 0.56 -15.06
C ARG A 242 0.73 -0.40 -16.23
N HIS A 243 0.59 -1.71 -15.97
CA HIS A 243 0.21 -2.69 -16.98
C HIS A 243 -1.25 -2.47 -17.41
N ARG A 244 -1.46 -2.07 -18.67
CA ARG A 244 -2.74 -1.54 -19.17
C ARG A 244 -3.91 -2.51 -19.02
N ALA A 245 -3.71 -3.79 -19.33
CA ALA A 245 -4.75 -4.81 -19.19
C ALA A 245 -5.10 -5.06 -17.71
N LEU A 246 -4.09 -5.17 -16.84
CA LEU A 246 -4.31 -5.43 -15.41
C LEU A 246 -4.93 -4.24 -14.69
N ARG A 247 -4.58 -2.99 -15.05
CA ARG A 247 -5.23 -1.78 -14.52
C ARG A 247 -6.75 -1.80 -14.70
N ARG A 248 -7.23 -2.18 -15.89
CA ARG A 248 -8.67 -2.29 -16.19
C ARG A 248 -9.35 -3.35 -15.32
N LYS A 249 -8.69 -4.50 -15.12
CA LYS A 249 -9.17 -5.56 -14.21
C LYS A 249 -9.22 -5.06 -12.75
N VAL A 250 -8.17 -4.38 -12.29
CA VAL A 250 -8.09 -3.77 -10.96
C VAL A 250 -9.24 -2.79 -10.72
N ILE A 251 -9.46 -1.85 -11.65
CA ILE A 251 -10.55 -0.86 -11.57
C ILE A 251 -11.89 -1.56 -11.44
N THR A 252 -12.12 -2.60 -12.26
CA THR A 252 -13.37 -3.38 -12.23
C THR A 252 -13.56 -4.07 -10.88
N LEU A 253 -12.53 -4.73 -10.34
CA LEU A 253 -12.59 -5.40 -9.04
C LEU A 253 -12.90 -4.42 -7.90
N LEU A 254 -12.26 -3.25 -7.90
CA LEU A 254 -12.47 -2.23 -6.88
C LEU A 254 -13.87 -1.59 -6.97
N GLN A 255 -14.41 -1.39 -8.18
CA GLN A 255 -15.78 -0.89 -8.36
C GLN A 255 -16.85 -1.89 -7.90
N GLN A 256 -16.62 -3.19 -8.12
CA GLN A 256 -17.55 -4.26 -7.73
C GLN A 256 -17.55 -4.54 -6.23
N SER A 257 -16.56 -4.01 -5.50
CA SER A 257 -16.36 -4.26 -4.08
C SER A 257 -16.25 -2.93 -3.33
N PRO A 258 -17.38 -2.34 -2.86
CA PRO A 258 -17.40 -1.07 -2.13
C PRO A 258 -16.88 -1.22 -0.68
N ARG A 259 -15.65 -1.71 -0.55
CA ARG A 259 -14.95 -1.92 0.72
C ARG A 259 -14.24 -0.64 1.14
N LYS A 260 -14.19 -0.42 2.45
CA LYS A 260 -13.28 0.54 3.08
C LYS A 260 -12.26 -0.21 3.93
N GLU A 261 -10.98 0.07 3.71
CA GLU A 261 -9.86 -0.48 4.48
C GLU A 261 -9.18 0.69 5.20
N GLY A 262 -9.64 0.99 6.41
CA GLY A 262 -9.29 2.20 7.14
C GLY A 262 -9.60 3.48 6.33
N VAL A 263 -8.55 4.19 5.92
CA VAL A 263 -8.65 5.42 5.11
C VAL A 263 -8.83 5.16 3.61
N TRP A 264 -8.67 3.92 3.16
CA TRP A 264 -8.78 3.54 1.75
C TRP A 264 -10.22 3.20 1.38
N ASP A 265 -10.78 3.89 0.39
CA ASP A 265 -12.10 3.59 -0.18
C ASP A 265 -11.93 3.00 -1.58
N GLY A 266 -12.36 1.74 -1.77
CA GLY A 266 -12.16 1.02 -3.03
C GLY A 266 -12.81 1.72 -4.23
N VAL A 267 -13.99 2.33 -4.05
CA VAL A 267 -14.71 3.02 -5.13
C VAL A 267 -14.00 4.32 -5.48
N VAL A 268 -13.54 5.08 -4.49
CA VAL A 268 -12.75 6.30 -4.74
C VAL A 268 -11.48 5.92 -5.50
N ILE A 269 -10.71 4.95 -5.00
CA ILE A 269 -9.46 4.52 -5.63
C ILE A 269 -9.69 4.03 -7.05
N ALA A 270 -10.78 3.30 -7.32
CA ALA A 270 -11.10 2.89 -8.69
C ALA A 270 -11.32 4.08 -9.63
N LYS A 271 -12.01 5.13 -9.17
CA LYS A 271 -12.23 6.35 -9.95
C LYS A 271 -10.91 7.13 -10.16
N VAL A 272 -10.05 7.17 -9.14
CA VAL A 272 -8.70 7.77 -9.26
C VAL A 272 -7.89 7.04 -10.32
N LEU A 273 -7.84 5.71 -10.24
CA LEU A 273 -7.11 4.88 -11.21
C LEU A 273 -7.68 5.03 -12.63
N ALA A 274 -9.00 5.15 -12.77
CA ALA A 274 -9.65 5.40 -14.06
C ALA A 274 -9.27 6.76 -14.65
N TRP A 275 -9.27 7.83 -13.84
CA TRP A 275 -8.80 9.14 -14.26
C TRP A 275 -7.32 9.11 -14.69
N LEU A 276 -6.46 8.43 -13.93
CA LEU A 276 -5.07 8.24 -14.32
C LEU A 276 -4.94 7.45 -15.64
N VAL A 277 -5.79 6.45 -15.90
CA VAL A 277 -5.81 5.71 -17.18
C VAL A 277 -6.13 6.67 -18.33
N GLU A 278 -7.15 7.51 -18.19
CA GLU A 278 -7.52 8.48 -19.22
C GLU A 278 -6.37 9.44 -19.53
N LEU A 279 -5.61 9.85 -18.51
CA LEU A 279 -4.47 10.75 -18.68
C LEU A 279 -3.25 10.07 -19.32
N GLU A 280 -2.86 8.91 -18.80
CA GLU A 280 -1.59 8.25 -19.14
C GLU A 280 -1.67 7.40 -20.41
N GLU A 281 -2.85 6.85 -20.71
CA GLU A 281 -3.07 6.01 -21.91
C GLU A 281 -3.54 6.81 -23.14
N ASP A 282 -3.72 8.12 -23.01
CA ASP A 282 -4.09 9.00 -24.12
C ASP A 282 -3.09 8.90 -25.28
N GLY A 283 -3.60 8.58 -26.46
CA GLY A 283 -2.80 8.38 -27.67
C GLY A 283 -1.87 7.15 -27.63
N LEU A 284 -2.09 6.18 -26.74
CA LEU A 284 -1.49 4.85 -26.82
C LEU A 284 -2.34 3.93 -27.70
N ALA A 285 -1.69 3.05 -28.46
CA ALA A 285 -2.32 2.03 -29.28
C ALA A 285 -2.29 0.69 -28.54
N ASP A 286 -1.37 -0.21 -28.93
CA ASP A 286 -1.25 -1.60 -28.52
C ASP A 286 -0.15 -1.85 -27.50
N GLU A 287 0.46 -0.80 -26.93
CA GLU A 287 1.48 -0.95 -25.89
C GLU A 287 0.92 -1.73 -24.69
N GLU A 288 1.70 -2.63 -24.11
CA GLU A 288 1.26 -3.42 -22.96
C GLU A 288 1.38 -2.63 -21.63
N TYR A 289 2.38 -1.76 -21.57
CA TYR A 289 2.74 -0.89 -20.47
C TYR A 289 2.70 0.58 -20.89
N ILE A 290 2.46 1.48 -19.94
CA ILE A 290 2.51 2.93 -20.19
C ILE A 290 3.98 3.36 -20.24
N PRO A 291 4.45 3.97 -21.35
CA PRO A 291 5.82 4.45 -21.44
C PRO A 291 6.13 5.50 -20.37
N ILE A 292 7.35 5.48 -19.82
CA ILE A 292 7.81 6.42 -18.77
C ILE A 292 7.64 7.91 -19.09
N ASN A 293 7.59 8.28 -20.37
CA ASN A 293 7.36 9.66 -20.83
C ASN A 293 5.88 10.05 -20.88
N SER A 294 4.97 9.13 -20.57
CA SER A 294 3.53 9.35 -20.50
C SER A 294 2.99 9.14 -19.08
N THR A 295 3.85 8.78 -18.12
CA THR A 295 3.45 8.52 -16.74
C THR A 295 3.16 9.82 -15.99
N ALA A 296 2.03 9.85 -15.30
CA ALA A 296 1.71 10.89 -14.34
C ALA A 296 2.65 10.77 -13.14
N ARG A 297 3.08 11.92 -12.62
CA ARG A 297 4.02 12.06 -11.50
C ARG A 297 3.42 12.91 -10.40
N MET A 298 3.91 12.76 -9.18
CA MET A 298 3.52 13.61 -8.04
C MET A 298 2.00 13.58 -7.82
N ILE A 299 1.42 12.39 -7.86
CA ILE A 299 -0.02 12.24 -7.70
C ILE A 299 -0.38 12.55 -6.24
N ARG A 300 -1.31 13.48 -6.06
CA ARG A 300 -1.84 13.93 -4.77
C ARG A 300 -3.32 13.63 -4.70
N MET A 301 -3.77 13.27 -3.51
CA MET A 301 -5.18 13.03 -3.23
C MET A 301 -5.54 13.65 -1.88
N THR A 302 -6.49 14.59 -1.87
CA THR A 302 -7.06 15.18 -0.66
C THR A 302 -8.57 14.94 -0.64
N PHE A 303 -9.16 14.99 0.56
CA PHE A 303 -10.55 14.58 0.76
C PHE A 303 -11.35 15.68 1.43
N ASN A 304 -12.39 16.12 0.74
CA ASN A 304 -13.41 16.97 1.33
C ASN A 304 -14.57 16.11 1.82
N ALA A 305 -14.51 15.66 3.08
CA ALA A 305 -15.56 14.87 3.73
C ALA A 305 -16.96 15.50 3.63
N LYS A 306 -17.03 16.83 3.76
CA LYS A 306 -18.30 17.58 3.77
C LYS A 306 -18.94 17.64 2.39
N ALA A 307 -18.12 17.85 1.36
CA ALA A 307 -18.56 17.84 -0.04
C ALA A 307 -18.66 16.43 -0.63
N LYS A 308 -18.11 15.42 0.06
CA LYS A 308 -17.91 14.05 -0.42
C LYS A 308 -17.17 13.99 -1.77
N VAL A 309 -16.05 14.71 -1.85
CA VAL A 309 -15.26 14.85 -3.08
C VAL A 309 -13.77 14.69 -2.79
N ALA A 310 -13.12 13.86 -3.62
CA ALA A 310 -11.67 13.65 -3.64
C ALA A 310 -11.10 14.63 -4.64
N GLU A 311 -10.23 15.50 -4.18
CA GLU A 311 -9.49 16.41 -5.05
C GLU A 311 -8.15 15.74 -5.35
N VAL A 312 -7.94 15.44 -6.63
CA VAL A 312 -6.77 14.69 -7.09
C VAL A 312 -6.00 15.56 -8.06
N SER A 313 -4.69 15.60 -7.92
CA SER A 313 -3.82 16.32 -8.85
C SER A 313 -2.58 15.52 -9.20
N CYS A 314 -1.98 15.79 -10.35
CA CYS A 314 -0.72 15.19 -10.76
C CYS A 314 -0.03 16.05 -11.83
N LEU A 315 1.24 15.76 -12.12
CA LEU A 315 1.99 16.33 -13.23
C LEU A 315 2.03 15.33 -14.39
N LYS A 316 1.55 15.74 -15.58
CA LYS A 316 1.59 14.96 -16.82
C LYS A 316 2.70 15.50 -17.76
N PRO A 317 3.60 14.65 -18.26
CA PRO A 317 4.55 15.07 -19.29
C PRO A 317 3.86 15.40 -20.62
N VAL A 318 4.32 16.47 -21.29
CA VAL A 318 3.81 16.85 -22.62
C VAL A 318 4.52 16.04 -23.70
N ARG A 319 3.76 15.25 -24.47
CA ARG A 319 4.31 14.53 -25.64
C ARG A 319 4.78 15.52 -26.71
N GLY A 320 5.98 15.29 -27.27
CA GLY A 320 6.50 16.01 -28.43
C GLY A 320 7.11 17.40 -28.14
N ALA A 321 6.92 17.97 -26.95
CA ALA A 321 7.77 19.04 -26.45
C ALA A 321 9.00 18.38 -25.79
N GLY A 322 10.21 18.89 -26.00
CA GLY A 322 11.43 18.34 -25.37
C GLY A 322 11.21 17.99 -23.89
N SER A 323 11.81 16.89 -23.46
CA SER A 323 11.54 15.99 -22.31
C SER A 323 11.23 16.56 -20.91
N GLU A 324 10.98 17.86 -20.75
CA GLU A 324 10.93 18.54 -19.45
C GLU A 324 9.62 19.30 -19.18
N LYS A 325 8.76 19.53 -20.18
CA LYS A 325 7.52 20.26 -19.93
C LYS A 325 6.49 19.37 -19.23
N LEU A 326 6.16 19.71 -17.98
CA LEU A 326 5.10 19.10 -17.18
C LEU A 326 3.87 20.03 -17.13
N ILE A 327 2.67 19.46 -17.17
CA ILE A 327 1.40 20.19 -16.99
C ILE A 327 0.70 19.64 -15.75
N GLN A 328 0.21 20.53 -14.90
CA GLN A 328 -0.63 20.17 -13.77
C GLN A 328 -2.04 19.78 -14.23
N MET A 329 -2.47 18.59 -13.83
CA MET A 329 -3.79 18.04 -14.08
C MET A 329 -4.53 17.91 -12.76
N GLU A 330 -5.82 18.21 -12.75
CA GLU A 330 -6.67 18.13 -11.55
C GLU A 330 -8.01 17.49 -11.86
N ALA A 331 -8.57 16.79 -10.87
CA ALA A 331 -9.90 16.21 -10.94
C ALA A 331 -10.61 16.27 -9.58
N LYS A 332 -11.94 16.32 -9.64
CA LYS A 332 -12.83 16.22 -8.48
C LYS A 332 -13.66 14.95 -8.61
N ILE A 333 -13.42 14.01 -7.72
CA ILE A 333 -13.97 12.66 -7.76
C ILE A 333 -14.99 12.51 -6.62
N PRO A 334 -16.31 12.50 -6.90
CA PRO A 334 -17.33 12.37 -5.85
C PRO A 334 -17.39 10.93 -5.30
N TRP A 335 -17.81 10.75 -4.05
CA TRP A 335 -18.02 9.43 -3.44
C TRP A 335 -19.28 9.30 -2.58
#